data_AF-A0A080Z4Q4-F1
#
_entry.id   AF-A0A080Z4Q4-F1
#
_cell.length_a   1.000
_cell.length_b   1.000
_cell.length_c   1.000
_cell.angle_alpha   90.00
_cell.angle_beta   90.00
_cell.angle_gamma   90.00
#
_symmetry.space_group_name_H-M   'P 1'
#
loop_
_entity.id
_entity.type
_entity.pdbx_description
1 polymer ?
#
loop_
_entity_poly.entity_id
_entity_poly.type
_entity_poly.pdbx_seq_one_letter_code
_entity_poly.pdbx_strand_id
1 'polypeptide(L)'
;QPITPEHALQSVATLRRINEDRLADRAAVVLLPRADTDDEADSPSPVYDSYLNSREESIREMTNFGPLEFERLWRMIRDHMTNCGKWDVVAAVFRVKTPSFQKMVTKFATVLSPFLYETLVASALERFPMKKLVLGGQAFTNYPYARYATAVTFQQSNMPAGRMQERALYYSKKHHLHGYKVEVSVLPNGQAVNCTQHFPGNTGDIDVFRRNAEFHLQALC
;
A
#
# COMPACT_ATOMS: atom_id res chain seq x y z
N GLN A 1 -14.67 -35.74 -17.14
CA GLN A 1 -14.69 -37.10 -16.55
C GLN A 1 -15.12 -36.97 -15.10
N PRO A 2 -16.02 -37.83 -14.58
CA PRO A 2 -16.43 -37.74 -13.18
C PRO A 2 -15.27 -38.11 -12.26
N ILE A 3 -15.10 -37.34 -11.18
CA ILE A 3 -14.06 -37.58 -10.16
C ILE A 3 -14.40 -38.89 -9.46
N THR A 4 -13.53 -39.88 -9.62
CA THR A 4 -13.69 -41.17 -8.96
C THR A 4 -13.31 -41.06 -7.48
N PRO A 5 -13.92 -41.85 -6.58
CA PRO A 5 -13.60 -41.86 -5.15
C PRO A 5 -12.11 -42.10 -4.87
N GLU A 6 -11.43 -42.83 -5.76
CA GLU A 6 -9.99 -43.09 -5.70
C GLU A 6 -9.16 -41.81 -5.89
N HIS A 7 -9.51 -40.94 -6.84
CA HIS A 7 -8.84 -39.65 -7.02
C HIS A 7 -9.01 -38.74 -5.80
N ALA A 8 -10.18 -38.79 -5.15
CA ALA A 8 -10.41 -38.04 -3.92
C ALA A 8 -9.57 -38.58 -2.75
N LEU A 9 -9.47 -39.91 -2.60
CA LEU A 9 -8.64 -40.53 -1.56
C LEU A 9 -7.15 -40.22 -1.75
N GLN A 10 -6.67 -40.29 -2.99
CA GLN A 10 -5.28 -40.02 -3.33
C GLN A 10 -4.91 -38.55 -3.08
N SER A 11 -5.81 -37.62 -3.41
CA SER A 11 -5.64 -36.20 -3.11
C SER A 11 -5.58 -35.92 -1.60
N VAL A 12 -6.42 -36.58 -0.80
CA VAL A 12 -6.42 -36.44 0.67
C VAL A 12 -5.13 -37.02 1.29
N ALA A 13 -4.62 -38.14 0.75
CA ALA A 13 -3.36 -38.72 1.19
C ALA A 13 -2.16 -37.79 0.89
N THR A 14 -2.14 -37.16 -0.29
CA THR A 14 -1.11 -36.17 -0.65
C THR A 14 -1.17 -34.95 0.26
N LEU A 15 -2.36 -34.44 0.58
CA LEU A 15 -2.52 -33.29 1.48
C LEU A 15 -2.08 -33.60 2.92
N ARG A 16 -2.30 -34.83 3.41
CA ARG A 16 -1.81 -35.25 4.72
C ARG A 16 -0.28 -35.29 4.78
N ARG A 17 0.35 -35.84 3.75
CA ARG A 17 1.81 -35.90 3.65
C ARG A 17 2.44 -34.50 3.62
N ILE A 18 1.87 -33.59 2.82
CA ILE A 18 2.31 -32.19 2.79
C ILE A 18 2.15 -31.50 4.15
N ASN A 19 1.11 -31.81 4.92
CA ASN A 19 0.91 -31.24 6.24
C ASN A 19 1.87 -31.81 7.30
N GLU A 20 2.21 -33.10 7.20
CA GLU A 20 3.20 -33.74 8.06
C GLU A 20 4.61 -33.18 7.81
N ASP A 21 5.01 -33.01 6.54
CA ASP A 21 6.28 -32.37 6.17
C ASP A 21 6.37 -30.93 6.73
N ARG A 22 5.28 -30.16 6.63
CA ARG A 22 5.20 -28.79 7.17
C ARG A 22 5.30 -28.73 8.70
N LEU A 23 4.84 -29.76 9.41
CA LEU A 23 4.93 -29.83 10.87
C LEU A 23 6.34 -30.26 11.32
N ALA A 24 6.99 -31.15 10.55
CA ALA A 24 8.38 -31.55 10.78
C ALA A 24 9.36 -30.38 10.60
N ASP A 25 9.19 -29.57 9.55
CA ASP A 25 10.02 -28.37 9.31
C ASP A 25 9.88 -27.33 10.44
N ARG A 26 8.68 -27.18 11.00
CA ARG A 26 8.44 -26.27 12.14
C ARG A 26 9.13 -26.74 13.42
N ALA A 27 9.26 -28.05 13.61
CA ALA A 27 9.90 -28.63 14.79
C ALA A 27 11.45 -28.56 14.70
N ALA A 28 12.02 -28.43 13.49
CA ALA A 28 13.46 -28.41 13.25
C ALA A 28 14.12 -27.03 13.41
N VAL A 29 13.36 -25.95 13.59
CA VAL A 29 13.90 -24.59 13.72
C VAL A 29 14.41 -24.35 15.15
N VAL A 30 15.72 -24.51 15.35
CA VAL A 30 16.44 -24.09 16.55
C VAL A 30 16.68 -22.58 16.49
N LEU A 31 16.16 -21.84 17.48
CA LEU A 31 16.45 -20.41 17.66
C LEU A 31 17.91 -20.23 18.11
N LEU A 32 18.77 -19.68 17.25
CA LEU A 32 20.15 -19.33 17.63
C LEU A 32 20.24 -17.88 18.16
N PRO A 33 21.10 -17.61 19.16
CA PRO A 33 21.28 -16.28 19.72
C PRO A 33 22.08 -15.36 18.78
N ARG A 34 21.75 -14.06 18.79
CA ARG A 34 22.45 -13.02 18.00
C ARG A 34 23.90 -12.85 18.45
N ALA A 35 24.80 -12.63 17.50
CA ALA A 35 26.15 -12.11 17.75
C ALA A 35 26.24 -10.67 17.21
N ASP A 36 26.68 -9.75 18.07
CA ASP A 36 26.97 -8.36 17.73
C ASP A 36 28.35 -8.27 17.08
N THR A 37 28.46 -7.63 15.91
CA THR A 37 29.72 -6.98 15.46
C THR A 37 29.41 -5.76 14.61
N ASP A 38 30.10 -4.68 14.97
CA ASP A 38 30.11 -3.32 14.42
C ASP A 38 31.00 -3.21 13.17
N ASP A 39 30.81 -2.11 12.41
CA ASP A 39 31.60 -1.56 11.28
C ASP A 39 31.36 -2.04 9.81
N GLU A 40 30.62 -1.24 9.01
CA GLU A 40 31.13 -0.46 7.84
C GLU A 40 30.02 0.34 7.08
N ALA A 41 30.23 1.67 7.02
CA ALA A 41 29.76 2.72 6.08
C ALA A 41 28.25 3.04 5.86
N ASP A 42 27.94 4.33 6.10
CA ASP A 42 26.61 4.97 6.21
C ASP A 42 25.77 5.06 4.92
N SER A 43 24.76 4.20 4.83
CA SER A 43 23.46 4.57 4.26
C SER A 43 22.54 5.03 5.40
N PRO A 44 21.67 6.03 5.22
CA PRO A 44 20.68 6.39 6.26
C PRO A 44 19.65 5.26 6.51
N SER A 45 19.65 4.18 5.71
CA SER A 45 18.84 2.97 5.94
C SER A 45 19.46 1.73 5.27
N PRO A 46 20.60 1.23 5.78
CA PRO A 46 21.35 0.13 5.18
C PRO A 46 20.56 -1.20 5.14
N VAL A 47 19.57 -1.32 6.03
CA VAL A 47 18.65 -2.46 6.16
C VAL A 47 17.70 -2.57 4.96
N TYR A 48 17.28 -1.45 4.36
CA TYR A 48 16.39 -1.45 3.19
C TYR A 48 17.18 -1.59 1.88
N ASP A 49 18.41 -1.10 1.82
CA ASP A 49 19.26 -1.28 0.64
C ASP A 49 19.69 -2.75 0.46
N SER A 50 19.88 -3.48 1.57
CA SER A 50 20.06 -4.95 1.56
C SER A 50 18.80 -5.71 1.13
N TYR A 51 17.60 -5.12 1.31
CA TYR A 51 16.29 -5.70 1.00
C TYR A 51 15.98 -5.74 -0.50
N LEU A 52 16.45 -4.76 -1.28
CA LEU A 52 16.32 -4.78 -2.74
C LEU A 52 17.29 -5.76 -3.42
N ASN A 53 18.41 -6.04 -2.75
CA ASN A 53 19.48 -6.90 -3.29
C ASN A 53 19.37 -8.37 -2.86
N SER A 54 18.57 -8.72 -1.85
CA SER A 54 18.39 -10.10 -1.38
C SER A 54 16.92 -10.55 -1.41
N ARG A 55 16.65 -11.66 -2.11
CA ARG A 55 15.33 -12.28 -2.26
C ARG A 55 14.85 -12.95 -0.96
N GLU A 56 13.52 -12.96 -0.79
CA GLU A 56 12.67 -13.82 0.07
C GLU A 56 12.96 -13.95 1.58
N GLU A 57 14.19 -13.90 2.05
CA GLU A 57 14.51 -14.14 3.48
C GLU A 57 14.30 -12.89 4.37
N SER A 58 14.40 -11.68 3.81
CA SER A 58 14.41 -10.39 4.51
C SER A 58 13.06 -10.01 5.15
N ILE A 59 11.95 -10.63 4.71
CA ILE A 59 10.60 -10.44 5.27
C ILE A 59 10.48 -11.12 6.65
N ARG A 60 11.16 -12.27 6.81
CA ARG A 60 11.10 -13.08 8.05
C ARG A 60 11.75 -12.39 9.23
N GLU A 61 12.84 -11.66 9.02
CA GLU A 61 13.62 -11.03 10.09
C GLU A 61 12.98 -9.77 10.69
N MET A 62 12.26 -8.98 9.89
CA MET A 62 11.69 -7.70 10.35
C MET A 62 10.26 -7.79 10.85
N THR A 63 9.49 -8.79 10.41
CA THR A 63 8.04 -8.81 10.65
C THR A 63 7.54 -10.08 11.32
N ASN A 64 8.43 -11.05 11.58
CA ASN A 64 8.10 -12.43 11.97
C ASN A 64 7.13 -13.14 11.00
N PHE A 65 6.85 -12.57 9.83
CA PHE A 65 5.98 -13.17 8.82
C PHE A 65 6.83 -13.86 7.75
N GLY A 66 6.43 -15.05 7.33
CA GLY A 66 6.97 -15.65 6.10
C GLY A 66 6.55 -14.86 4.85
N PRO A 67 7.24 -14.97 3.70
CA PRO A 67 6.87 -14.28 2.46
C PRO A 67 5.43 -14.53 2.01
N LEU A 68 4.94 -15.76 2.20
CA LEU A 68 3.54 -16.12 1.95
C LEU A 68 2.56 -15.49 2.94
N GLU A 69 2.97 -15.28 4.19
CA GLU A 69 2.16 -14.61 5.20
C GLU A 69 2.12 -13.11 4.94
N PHE A 70 3.24 -12.53 4.50
CA PHE A 70 3.33 -11.15 4.05
C PHE A 70 2.51 -10.90 2.79
N GLU A 71 2.61 -11.73 1.75
CA GLU A 71 1.80 -11.60 0.54
C GLU A 71 0.31 -11.81 0.85
N ARG A 72 -0.04 -12.72 1.76
CA ARG A 72 -1.43 -12.85 2.25
C ARG A 72 -1.86 -11.62 3.04
N LEU A 73 -1.02 -11.09 3.93
CA LEU A 73 -1.27 -9.87 4.69
C LEU A 73 -1.44 -8.69 3.74
N TRP A 74 -0.59 -8.55 2.74
CA TRP A 74 -0.61 -7.49 1.75
C TRP A 74 -1.82 -7.61 0.84
N ARG A 75 -2.19 -8.82 0.40
CA ARG A 75 -3.40 -9.03 -0.42
C ARG A 75 -4.67 -8.78 0.39
N MET A 76 -4.71 -9.21 1.65
CA MET A 76 -5.82 -8.93 2.57
C MET A 76 -5.89 -7.45 2.95
N ILE A 77 -4.77 -6.81 3.28
CA ILE A 77 -4.67 -5.37 3.56
C ILE A 77 -5.07 -4.60 2.32
N ARG A 78 -4.63 -4.98 1.13
CA ARG A 78 -5.00 -4.34 -0.13
C ARG A 78 -6.51 -4.44 -0.37
N ASP A 79 -7.08 -5.65 -0.35
CA ASP A 79 -8.51 -5.88 -0.53
C ASP A 79 -9.35 -5.12 0.51
N HIS A 80 -8.85 -4.96 1.73
CA HIS A 80 -9.55 -4.27 2.81
C HIS A 80 -9.30 -2.75 2.84
N MET A 81 -8.13 -2.28 2.43
CA MET A 81 -7.85 -0.86 2.19
C MET A 81 -8.69 -0.34 1.03
N THR A 82 -9.01 -1.20 0.05
CA THR A 82 -9.95 -0.87 -1.03
C THR A 82 -11.43 -1.00 -0.62
N ASN A 83 -11.77 -1.82 0.39
CA ASN A 83 -13.17 -2.11 0.76
C ASN A 83 -13.59 -1.66 2.17
N CYS A 84 -12.73 -0.98 2.93
CA CYS A 84 -13.02 -0.40 4.26
C CYS A 84 -13.72 -1.34 5.25
N GLY A 85 -13.38 -2.63 5.29
CA GLY A 85 -13.99 -3.48 6.31
C GLY A 85 -13.48 -3.12 7.72
N LYS A 86 -14.21 -3.56 8.75
CA LYS A 86 -13.92 -3.18 10.13
C LYS A 86 -12.61 -3.86 10.62
N TRP A 87 -11.79 -3.11 11.35
CA TRP A 87 -10.48 -3.55 11.87
C TRP A 87 -10.58 -4.77 12.81
N ASP A 88 -11.71 -4.93 13.50
CA ASP A 88 -12.00 -6.03 14.41
C ASP A 88 -12.05 -7.39 13.69
N VAL A 89 -12.62 -7.44 12.49
CA VAL A 89 -12.68 -8.67 11.67
C VAL A 89 -11.28 -9.16 11.33
N VAL A 90 -10.41 -8.25 10.89
CA VAL A 90 -9.04 -8.62 10.49
C VAL A 90 -8.20 -8.96 11.71
N ALA A 91 -8.31 -8.17 12.78
CA ALA A 91 -7.60 -8.43 14.02
C ALA A 91 -7.95 -9.82 14.60
N ALA A 92 -9.21 -10.24 14.50
CA ALA A 92 -9.67 -11.57 14.90
C ALA A 92 -9.02 -12.70 14.10
N VAL A 93 -8.82 -12.53 12.78
CA VAL A 93 -8.10 -13.52 11.94
C VAL A 93 -6.69 -13.76 12.46
N PHE A 94 -5.99 -12.69 12.85
CA PHE A 94 -4.62 -12.77 13.40
C PHE A 94 -4.57 -13.06 14.90
N ARG A 95 -5.73 -13.19 15.58
CA ARG A 95 -5.83 -13.34 17.03
C ARG A 95 -5.11 -12.23 17.81
N VAL A 96 -5.07 -11.02 17.24
CA VAL A 96 -4.49 -9.82 17.84
C VAL A 96 -5.62 -8.92 18.31
N LYS A 97 -5.42 -8.18 19.41
CA LYS A 97 -6.39 -7.16 19.83
C LYS A 97 -6.50 -6.05 18.79
N THR A 98 -7.71 -5.61 18.45
CA THR A 98 -7.97 -4.60 17.41
C THR A 98 -7.09 -3.34 17.53
N PRO A 99 -6.93 -2.72 18.72
CA PRO A 99 -6.07 -1.53 18.85
C PRO A 99 -4.59 -1.82 18.55
N SER A 100 -4.10 -2.99 18.95
CA SER A 100 -2.73 -3.43 18.67
C SER A 100 -2.53 -3.70 17.18
N PHE A 101 -3.50 -4.35 16.54
CA PHE A 101 -3.48 -4.63 15.11
C PHE A 101 -3.48 -3.33 14.30
N GLN A 102 -4.38 -2.39 14.62
CA GLN A 102 -4.42 -1.07 14.00
C GLN A 102 -3.08 -0.34 14.17
N LYS A 103 -2.54 -0.28 15.39
CA LYS A 103 -1.24 0.37 15.66
C LYS A 103 -0.10 -0.27 14.85
N MET A 104 -0.09 -1.59 14.73
CA MET A 104 0.89 -2.33 13.93
C MET A 104 0.79 -1.99 12.45
N VAL A 105 -0.41 -2.09 11.85
CA VAL A 105 -0.64 -1.78 10.43
C VAL A 105 -0.36 -0.32 10.12
N THR A 106 -0.76 0.61 10.99
CA THR A 106 -0.47 2.03 10.80
C THR A 106 1.04 2.28 10.83
N LYS A 107 1.78 1.75 11.80
CA LYS A 107 3.25 1.87 11.84
C LYS A 107 3.91 1.34 10.58
N PHE A 108 3.46 0.16 10.13
CA PHE A 108 3.96 -0.46 8.90
C PHE A 108 3.69 0.44 7.68
N ALA A 109 2.47 0.95 7.52
CA ALA A 109 2.12 1.85 6.43
C ALA A 109 2.90 3.18 6.48
N THR A 110 3.15 3.74 7.67
CA THR A 110 3.93 4.97 7.83
C THR A 110 5.37 4.79 7.36
N VAL A 111 5.97 3.61 7.58
CA VAL A 111 7.33 3.30 7.10
C VAL A 111 7.34 3.06 5.59
N LEU A 112 6.36 2.34 5.05
CA LEU A 112 6.33 2.02 3.62
C LEU A 112 5.89 3.16 2.72
N SER A 113 5.01 4.05 3.20
CA SER A 113 4.37 5.07 2.34
C SER A 113 5.38 5.96 1.61
N PRO A 114 6.45 6.49 2.24
CA PRO A 114 7.42 7.33 1.53
C PRO A 114 8.16 6.56 0.43
N PHE A 115 8.56 5.31 0.72
CA PHE A 115 9.27 4.46 -0.25
C PHE A 115 8.39 4.12 -1.46
N LEU A 116 7.13 3.73 -1.22
CA LEU A 116 6.17 3.46 -2.28
C LEU A 116 5.87 4.71 -3.11
N TYR A 117 5.77 5.87 -2.45
CA TYR A 117 5.56 7.14 -3.13
C TYR A 117 6.74 7.49 -4.04
N GLU A 118 7.97 7.39 -3.53
CA GLU A 118 9.16 7.69 -4.32
C GLU A 118 9.29 6.76 -5.54
N THR A 119 9.14 5.45 -5.28
CA THR A 119 9.32 4.40 -6.28
C THR A 119 8.25 4.42 -7.36
N LEU A 120 6.99 4.70 -7.00
CA LEU A 120 5.85 4.54 -7.90
C LEU A 120 5.29 5.87 -8.42
N VAL A 121 5.49 6.98 -7.71
CA VAL A 121 4.86 8.27 -7.98
C VAL A 121 5.90 9.33 -8.34
N ALA A 122 6.86 9.63 -7.46
CA ALA A 122 7.82 10.72 -7.68
C ALA A 122 8.68 10.50 -8.94
N SER A 123 9.17 9.26 -9.14
CA SER A 123 9.97 8.90 -10.32
C SER A 123 9.18 8.80 -11.63
N ALA A 124 7.84 8.86 -11.59
CA ALA A 124 7.02 8.60 -12.78
C ALA A 124 7.16 9.70 -13.85
N LEU A 125 7.33 10.97 -13.46
CA LEU A 125 7.53 12.06 -14.42
C LEU A 125 8.82 11.88 -15.23
N GLU A 126 9.90 11.46 -14.57
CA GLU A 126 11.21 11.21 -15.19
C GLU A 126 11.19 9.93 -16.05
N ARG A 127 10.55 8.87 -15.56
CA ARG A 127 10.44 7.58 -16.28
C ARG A 127 9.60 7.69 -17.55
N PHE A 128 8.66 8.64 -17.59
CA PHE A 128 7.72 8.86 -18.68
C PHE A 128 7.71 10.34 -19.13
N PRO A 129 8.80 10.81 -19.79
CA PRO A 129 8.83 12.16 -20.36
C PRO A 129 7.83 12.28 -21.51
N MET A 130 7.38 13.52 -21.80
CA MET A 130 6.34 13.75 -22.82
C MET A 130 6.71 13.18 -24.18
N LYS A 131 7.98 13.36 -24.59
CA LYS A 131 8.49 12.81 -25.85
C LYS A 131 8.25 11.29 -25.96
N LYS A 132 8.46 10.55 -24.87
CA LYS A 132 8.25 9.10 -24.82
C LYS A 132 6.76 8.75 -24.92
N LEU A 133 5.91 9.47 -24.20
CA LEU A 133 4.45 9.24 -24.22
C LEU A 133 3.86 9.54 -25.61
N VAL A 134 4.29 10.63 -26.24
CA VAL A 134 3.84 11.04 -27.58
C VAL A 134 4.31 10.04 -28.64
N LEU A 135 5.60 9.70 -28.66
CA LEU A 135 6.15 8.72 -29.61
C LEU A 135 5.54 7.32 -29.41
N GLY A 136 5.13 6.98 -28.18
CA GLY A 136 4.44 5.74 -27.85
C GLY A 136 2.94 5.74 -28.18
N GLY A 137 2.39 6.83 -28.72
CA GLY A 137 0.95 6.96 -29.00
C GLY A 137 0.08 6.93 -27.73
N GLN A 138 0.65 7.24 -26.56
CA GLN A 138 -0.03 7.21 -25.28
C GLN A 138 -0.56 8.58 -24.85
N ALA A 139 -0.31 9.66 -25.60
CA ALA A 139 -0.79 10.99 -25.28
C ALA A 139 -2.34 11.05 -25.21
N PHE A 140 -2.89 12.02 -24.46
CA PHE A 140 -4.34 12.20 -24.41
C PHE A 140 -4.89 12.56 -25.81
N THR A 141 -5.94 11.84 -26.23
CA THR A 141 -6.55 12.00 -27.57
C THR A 141 -6.97 13.44 -27.86
N ASN A 142 -7.63 14.10 -26.90
CA ASN A 142 -8.20 15.43 -27.09
C ASN A 142 -7.22 16.55 -26.68
N TYR A 143 -6.16 16.22 -25.94
CA TYR A 143 -5.22 17.19 -25.36
C TYR A 143 -3.78 16.68 -25.49
N PRO A 144 -3.22 16.58 -26.71
CA PRO A 144 -1.94 15.91 -26.96
C PRO A 144 -0.74 16.56 -26.26
N TYR A 145 -0.88 17.83 -25.87
CA TYR A 145 0.14 18.59 -25.14
C TYR A 145 -0.04 18.57 -23.62
N ALA A 146 -1.15 18.05 -23.10
CA ALA A 146 -1.36 17.98 -21.65
C ALA A 146 -0.42 16.96 -21.03
N ARG A 147 0.32 17.40 -19.99
CA ARG A 147 1.33 16.57 -19.31
C ARG A 147 0.70 15.45 -18.49
N TYR A 148 -0.33 15.79 -17.72
CA TYR A 148 -1.11 14.88 -16.87
C TYR A 148 -2.51 15.47 -16.67
N ALA A 149 -3.45 14.64 -16.23
CA ALA A 149 -4.73 15.08 -15.70
C ALA A 149 -4.64 15.15 -14.17
N THR A 150 -5.25 16.15 -13.54
CA THR A 150 -5.34 16.22 -12.07
C THR A 150 -6.80 16.29 -11.64
N ALA A 151 -7.12 15.63 -10.53
CA ALA A 151 -8.44 15.68 -9.93
C ALA A 151 -8.36 15.52 -8.41
N VAL A 152 -9.32 16.16 -7.72
CA VAL A 152 -9.56 15.92 -6.30
C VAL A 152 -10.56 14.78 -6.15
N THR A 153 -10.15 13.72 -5.44
CA THR A 153 -11.02 12.59 -5.10
C THR A 153 -11.44 12.66 -3.63
N PHE A 154 -12.68 12.24 -3.35
CA PHE A 154 -13.18 12.10 -1.98
C PHE A 154 -13.15 10.63 -1.57
N GLN A 155 -12.48 10.35 -0.46
CA GLN A 155 -12.44 9.03 0.15
C GLN A 155 -13.27 9.07 1.43
N GLN A 156 -14.38 8.31 1.43
CA GLN A 156 -15.18 8.13 2.64
C GLN A 156 -14.32 7.51 3.76
N SER A 157 -14.54 8.00 4.98
CA SER A 157 -13.98 7.41 6.18
C SER A 157 -15.07 7.19 7.23
N ASN A 158 -14.74 6.39 8.26
CA ASN A 158 -15.58 6.33 9.44
C ASN A 158 -15.63 7.70 10.12
N MET A 159 -16.78 8.02 10.72
CA MET A 159 -16.92 9.28 11.46
C MET A 159 -15.82 9.38 12.53
N PRO A 160 -14.99 10.43 12.52
CA PRO A 160 -13.93 10.57 13.51
C PRO A 160 -14.52 10.71 14.91
N ALA A 161 -13.85 10.12 15.90
CA ALA A 161 -14.13 10.43 17.30
C ALA A 161 -13.71 11.88 17.59
N GLY A 162 -14.43 12.57 18.47
CA GLY A 162 -14.15 13.98 18.77
C GLY A 162 -15.41 14.81 19.02
N ARG A 163 -15.25 16.12 19.18
CA ARG A 163 -16.36 17.08 19.35
C ARG A 163 -17.09 17.29 18.02
N MET A 164 -18.33 17.77 18.08
CA MET A 164 -19.15 18.02 16.88
C MET A 164 -18.45 18.93 15.86
N GLN A 165 -17.73 19.95 16.32
CA GLN A 165 -16.99 20.87 15.47
C GLN A 165 -15.84 20.18 14.71
N GLU A 166 -15.10 19.28 15.36
CA GLU A 166 -14.01 18.52 14.75
C GLU A 166 -14.53 17.54 13.69
N ARG A 167 -15.69 16.92 13.96
CA ARG A 167 -16.36 16.02 13.01
C ARG A 167 -16.84 16.77 11.77
N ALA A 168 -17.37 17.98 11.95
CA ALA A 168 -17.89 18.81 10.86
C ALA A 168 -16.82 19.17 9.82
N LEU A 169 -15.53 19.19 10.18
CA LEU A 169 -14.43 19.41 9.24
C LEU A 169 -14.34 18.31 8.18
N TYR A 170 -14.68 17.08 8.54
CA TYR A 170 -14.58 15.93 7.65
C TYR A 170 -15.87 15.67 6.86
N TYR A 171 -16.95 16.41 7.15
CA TYR A 171 -18.23 16.23 6.48
C TYR A 171 -18.25 16.92 5.11
N SER A 172 -18.45 16.14 4.04
CA SER A 172 -18.64 16.67 2.70
C SER A 172 -20.12 16.93 2.42
N LYS A 173 -20.47 18.19 2.14
CA LYS A 173 -21.84 18.56 1.73
C LYS A 173 -22.27 17.92 0.42
N LYS A 174 -21.33 17.73 -0.51
CA LYS A 174 -21.58 17.14 -1.84
C LYS A 174 -21.91 15.65 -1.74
N HIS A 175 -21.20 14.93 -0.88
CA HIS A 175 -21.33 13.47 -0.77
C HIS A 175 -22.21 13.01 0.40
N HIS A 176 -22.62 13.92 1.29
CA HIS A 176 -23.37 13.61 2.53
C HIS A 176 -22.66 12.58 3.43
N LEU A 177 -21.32 12.56 3.38
CA LEU A 177 -20.47 11.58 4.06
C LEU A 177 -19.28 12.26 4.74
N HIS A 178 -18.73 11.59 5.76
CA HIS A 178 -17.46 11.97 6.35
C HIS A 178 -16.31 11.35 5.57
N GLY A 179 -15.23 12.08 5.41
CA GLY A 179 -14.11 11.58 4.64
C GLY A 179 -12.99 12.59 4.46
N TYR A 180 -12.10 12.22 3.57
CA TYR A 180 -10.91 12.96 3.22
C TYR A 180 -10.93 13.31 1.74
N LYS A 181 -10.20 14.35 1.38
CA LYS A 181 -9.93 14.71 0.00
C LYS A 181 -8.46 14.60 -0.29
N VAL A 182 -8.13 14.09 -1.47
CA VAL A 182 -6.75 14.01 -1.96
C VAL A 182 -6.77 14.45 -3.40
N GLU A 183 -5.79 15.24 -3.80
CA GLU A 183 -5.54 15.50 -5.21
C GLU A 183 -4.57 14.46 -5.75
N VAL A 184 -4.90 13.90 -6.90
CA VAL A 184 -4.04 12.95 -7.62
C VAL A 184 -3.85 13.48 -9.04
N SER A 185 -2.58 13.56 -9.46
CA SER A 185 -2.20 13.84 -10.84
C SER A 185 -1.75 12.55 -11.52
N VAL A 186 -2.25 12.29 -12.73
CA VAL A 186 -2.08 11.02 -13.45
C VAL A 186 -1.70 11.27 -14.91
N LEU A 187 -0.67 10.55 -15.37
CA LEU A 187 -0.23 10.56 -16.75
C LEU A 187 -1.25 9.89 -17.68
N PRO A 188 -1.19 10.16 -18.99
CA PRO A 188 -2.02 9.49 -19.99
C PRO A 188 -1.96 7.95 -19.96
N ASN A 189 -0.83 7.37 -19.50
CA ASN A 189 -0.65 5.93 -19.37
C ASN A 189 -1.23 5.34 -18.06
N GLY A 190 -1.93 6.16 -17.26
CA GLY A 190 -2.58 5.75 -16.02
C GLY A 190 -1.69 5.77 -14.77
N GLN A 191 -0.43 6.18 -14.87
CA GLN A 191 0.46 6.25 -13.69
C GLN A 191 0.33 7.57 -12.95
N ALA A 192 0.23 7.48 -11.62
CA ALA A 192 0.23 8.66 -10.77
C ALA A 192 1.61 9.31 -10.75
N VAL A 193 1.63 10.64 -10.77
CA VAL A 193 2.84 11.49 -10.68
C VAL A 193 2.82 12.40 -9.47
N ASN A 194 1.65 12.54 -8.84
CA ASN A 194 1.51 13.23 -7.56
C ASN A 194 0.30 12.71 -6.82
N CYS A 195 0.40 12.69 -5.50
CA CYS A 195 -0.71 12.45 -4.60
C CYS A 195 -0.48 13.30 -3.35
N THR A 196 -1.36 14.28 -3.11
CA THR A 196 -1.19 15.19 -1.97
C THR A 196 -1.39 14.45 -0.65
N GLN A 197 -0.99 15.12 0.43
CA GLN A 197 -1.54 14.77 1.74
C GLN A 197 -3.07 14.90 1.73
N HIS A 198 -3.72 14.23 2.68
CA HIS A 198 -5.17 14.29 2.80
C HIS A 198 -5.63 15.62 3.40
N PHE A 199 -6.75 16.10 2.89
CA PHE A 199 -7.47 17.27 3.38
C PHE A 199 -8.80 16.86 4.01
N PRO A 200 -9.35 17.65 4.94
CA PRO A 200 -10.69 17.41 5.47
C PRO A 200 -11.76 17.40 4.37
N GLY A 201 -12.77 16.54 4.52
CA GLY A 201 -13.83 16.36 3.53
C GLY A 201 -14.65 17.60 3.18
N ASN A 202 -14.67 18.62 4.04
CA ASN A 202 -15.33 19.90 3.77
C ASN A 202 -14.48 20.88 2.94
N THR A 203 -13.20 20.58 2.69
CA THR A 203 -12.27 21.45 1.95
C THR A 203 -12.75 21.62 0.51
N GLY A 204 -12.76 22.85 -0.02
CA GLY A 204 -13.10 23.11 -1.42
C GLY A 204 -12.04 22.53 -2.37
N ASP A 205 -12.46 21.96 -3.50
CA ASP A 205 -11.51 21.36 -4.47
C ASP A 205 -10.50 22.41 -4.98
N ILE A 206 -10.96 23.66 -5.16
CA ILE A 206 -10.08 24.78 -5.54
C ILE A 206 -9.01 25.08 -4.49
N ASP A 207 -9.30 24.91 -3.20
CA ASP A 207 -8.34 25.16 -2.14
C ASP A 207 -7.30 24.05 -2.06
N VAL A 208 -7.70 22.81 -2.38
CA VAL A 208 -6.78 21.69 -2.54
C VAL A 208 -5.78 22.00 -3.67
N PHE A 209 -6.28 22.36 -4.87
CA PHE A 209 -5.41 22.71 -6.00
C PHE A 209 -4.48 23.89 -5.69
N ARG A 210 -4.98 24.92 -5.01
CA ARG A 210 -4.15 26.08 -4.61
C ARG A 210 -3.02 25.70 -3.68
N ARG A 211 -3.25 24.79 -2.73
CA ARG A 211 -2.20 24.29 -1.82
C ARG A 211 -1.17 23.42 -2.54
N ASN A 212 -1.55 22.80 -3.66
CA ASN A 212 -0.66 22.00 -4.50
C ASN A 212 -0.09 22.78 -5.71
N ALA A 213 -0.27 24.10 -5.76
CA ALA A 213 0.09 24.89 -6.94
C ALA A 213 1.58 24.83 -7.29
N GLU A 214 2.46 24.72 -6.29
CA GLU A 214 3.91 24.64 -6.51
C GLU A 214 4.30 23.41 -7.34
N PHE A 215 3.73 22.24 -7.03
CA PHE A 215 3.93 21.02 -7.82
C PHE A 215 3.53 21.23 -9.29
N HIS A 216 2.40 21.91 -9.53
CA HIS A 216 1.96 22.19 -10.89
C HIS A 216 2.86 23.19 -11.62
N LEU A 217 3.33 24.22 -10.93
CA LEU A 217 4.24 25.22 -11.50
C LEU A 217 5.57 24.58 -11.91
N GLN A 218 6.12 23.70 -11.08
CA GLN A 218 7.35 22.97 -11.39
C GLN A 218 7.21 22.07 -12.63
N ALA A 219 6.01 21.56 -12.89
CA ALA A 219 5.75 20.71 -14.05
C ALA A 219 5.50 21.46 -15.37
N LEU A 220 5.44 22.80 -15.35
CA LEU A 220 5.30 23.65 -16.54
C LEU A 220 6.66 24.04 -17.15
N CYS A 221 7.75 23.90 -16.39
CA CYS A 221 9.13 24.15 -16.82
C CYS A 221 9.72 22.95 -17.58
#